data_AF-A0A7Z6QP72-F1
#
_entry.id   AF-A0A7Z6QP72-F1
#
_cell.length_a   1.000
_cell.length_b   1.000
_cell.length_c   1.000
_cell.angle_alpha   90.00
_cell.angle_beta   90.00
_cell.angle_gamma   90.00
#
_symmetry.space_group_name_H-M   'P 1'
#
loop_
_entity.id
_entity.type
_entity.pdbx_description
1 polymer ?
#
loop_
_entity_poly.entity_id
_entity_poly.type
_entity_poly.pdbx_seq_one_letter_code
_entity_poly.pdbx_strand_id
1 'polypeptide(L)'
;MPGLPTRDERRPEGDQRNAQQIQYDNPILNRTILSGSDDATPNGRESRDRLTNNLKQQVGDFTSDNQDPESRADANYRLAHAVNYIDSDPSLSRHQSRSPGDGTLDQKSEVDRLVTFSKEGYSALNQK
;
A
#
# COMPACT_ATOMS: atom_id res chain seq x y z
N MET A 1 16.57 -1.25 4.27
CA MET A 1 15.22 -0.69 4.40
C MET A 1 14.97 0.23 3.22
N PRO A 2 13.79 0.20 2.61
CA PRO A 2 13.41 1.17 1.59
C PRO A 2 13.54 2.61 2.13
N GLY A 3 13.75 3.58 1.25
CA GLY A 3 13.79 4.99 1.61
C GLY A 3 12.44 5.44 2.18
N LEU A 4 12.40 6.58 2.87
CA LEU A 4 11.13 7.14 3.31
C LEU A 4 10.31 7.52 2.06
N PRO A 5 9.14 6.90 1.82
CA PRO A 5 8.31 7.23 0.66
C PRO A 5 7.77 8.65 0.81
N THR A 6 7.50 9.31 -0.32
CA THR A 6 7.01 10.70 -0.34
C THR A 6 5.86 10.88 -1.30
N ARG A 7 5.05 11.93 -1.09
CA ARG A 7 3.86 12.18 -1.90
C ARG A 7 4.16 12.49 -3.36
N ASP A 8 5.25 13.21 -3.61
CA ASP A 8 5.66 13.65 -4.94
C ASP A 8 6.53 12.63 -5.67
N GLU A 9 6.79 11.49 -5.02
CA GLU A 9 7.56 10.40 -5.61
C GLU A 9 6.94 9.93 -6.93
N ARG A 10 7.78 9.60 -7.90
CA ARG A 10 7.38 9.00 -9.16
C ARG A 10 8.20 7.75 -9.39
N ARG A 11 7.77 6.92 -10.35
CA ARG A 11 8.58 5.81 -10.82
C ARG A 11 9.95 6.34 -11.27
N PRO A 12 11.05 5.61 -10.99
CA PRO A 12 12.38 6.04 -11.36
C PRO A 12 12.52 6.16 -12.89
N GLU A 13 13.45 7.00 -13.35
CA GLU A 13 13.70 7.18 -14.78
C GLU A 13 14.01 5.83 -15.45
N GLY A 14 13.30 5.53 -16.54
CA GLY A 14 13.41 4.26 -17.26
C GLY A 14 12.49 3.14 -16.76
N ASP A 15 11.76 3.31 -15.66
CA ASP A 15 10.72 2.37 -15.25
C ASP A 15 9.46 2.51 -16.10
N GLN A 16 9.31 1.58 -17.04
CA GLN A 16 8.18 1.53 -17.98
C GLN A 16 7.03 0.64 -17.49
N ARG A 17 7.09 0.14 -16.24
CA ARG A 17 6.04 -0.75 -15.72
C ARG A 17 4.73 0.02 -15.60
N ASN A 18 3.65 -0.57 -16.11
CA ASN A 18 2.31 -0.05 -15.91
C ASN A 18 1.79 -0.42 -14.50
N ALA A 19 0.65 0.17 -14.12
CA ALA A 19 -0.02 -0.07 -12.85
C ALA A 19 -0.18 -1.56 -12.52
N GLN A 20 -0.62 -2.37 -13.49
CA GLN A 20 -0.85 -3.80 -13.29
C GLN A 20 0.46 -4.57 -13.09
N GLN A 21 1.52 -4.21 -13.83
CA GLN A 21 2.86 -4.79 -13.63
C GLN A 21 3.40 -4.47 -12.24
N ILE A 22 3.23 -3.24 -11.76
CA ILE A 22 3.66 -2.83 -10.40
C ILE A 22 2.88 -3.61 -9.32
N GLN A 23 1.57 -3.79 -9.51
CA GLN A 23 0.75 -4.59 -8.61
C GLN A 23 1.21 -6.04 -8.55
N TYR A 24 1.47 -6.67 -9.71
CA TYR A 24 1.91 -8.06 -9.73
C TYR A 24 3.32 -8.28 -9.18
N ASP A 25 4.22 -7.31 -9.40
CA ASP A 25 5.59 -7.33 -8.89
C ASP A 25 5.64 -7.13 -7.36
N ASN A 26 4.62 -6.47 -6.79
CA ASN A 26 4.49 -6.29 -5.34
C ASN A 26 3.49 -7.32 -4.74
N PRO A 27 3.98 -8.37 -4.05
CA PRO A 27 3.10 -9.39 -3.50
C PRO A 27 2.15 -8.85 -2.42
N ILE A 28 2.52 -7.80 -1.67
CA ILE A 28 1.68 -7.19 -0.64
C ILE A 28 0.47 -6.49 -1.29
N LEU A 29 0.68 -5.76 -2.39
CA LEU A 29 -0.43 -5.14 -3.14
C LEU A 29 -1.37 -6.21 -3.71
N ASN A 30 -0.80 -7.20 -4.38
CA ASN A 30 -1.55 -8.26 -5.03
C ASN A 30 -2.36 -9.12 -4.03
N ARG A 31 -1.77 -9.47 -2.88
CA ARG A 31 -2.35 -10.44 -1.94
C ARG A 31 -3.10 -9.83 -0.77
N THR A 32 -2.77 -8.59 -0.37
CA THR A 32 -3.30 -8.01 0.88
C THR A 32 -4.20 -6.81 0.62
N ILE A 33 -3.78 -5.86 -0.21
CA ILE A 33 -4.53 -4.61 -0.41
C ILE A 33 -5.64 -4.77 -1.45
N LEU A 34 -5.35 -5.50 -2.53
CA LEU A 34 -6.25 -5.66 -3.68
C LEU A 34 -6.91 -7.04 -3.74
N SER A 35 -6.52 -7.99 -2.89
CA SER A 35 -7.18 -9.31 -2.80
C SER A 35 -8.54 -9.19 -2.11
N GLY A 36 -9.61 -9.41 -2.86
CA GLY A 36 -11.03 -9.27 -2.50
C GLY A 36 -11.58 -10.19 -1.40
N SER A 37 -10.75 -10.76 -0.52
CA SER A 37 -11.14 -11.95 0.25
C SER A 37 -11.97 -11.68 1.51
N ASP A 38 -11.92 -10.48 2.09
CA ASP A 38 -12.65 -10.12 3.34
C ASP A 38 -14.08 -9.57 3.09
N ASP A 39 -14.57 -9.71 1.86
CA ASP A 39 -15.80 -9.10 1.32
C ASP A 39 -17.11 -9.78 1.78
N ALA A 40 -17.01 -10.79 2.65
CA ALA A 40 -18.14 -11.63 3.04
C ALA A 40 -19.13 -10.95 4.01
N THR A 41 -18.78 -9.78 4.56
CA THR A 41 -19.68 -9.00 5.42
C THR A 41 -19.82 -7.55 4.91
N PRO A 42 -21.01 -6.93 5.02
CA PRO A 42 -21.22 -5.53 4.62
C PRO A 42 -20.31 -4.55 5.38
N ASN A 43 -20.00 -4.83 6.65
CA ASN A 43 -19.03 -4.04 7.42
C ASN A 43 -17.59 -4.16 6.88
N GLY A 44 -17.21 -5.34 6.37
CA GLY A 44 -15.92 -5.57 5.74
C GLY A 44 -15.74 -4.79 4.45
N ARG A 45 -16.79 -4.75 3.60
CA ARG A 45 -16.82 -3.94 2.36
C ARG A 45 -16.68 -2.46 2.65
N GLU A 46 -17.52 -1.89 3.51
CA GLU A 46 -17.45 -0.47 3.85
C GLU A 46 -16.08 -0.05 4.42
N SER A 47 -15.49 -0.90 5.26
CA SER A 47 -14.15 -0.65 5.82
C SER A 47 -13.08 -0.64 4.73
N ARG A 48 -13.19 -1.52 3.75
CA ARG A 48 -12.29 -1.60 2.60
C ARG A 48 -12.46 -0.43 1.64
N ASP A 49 -13.68 -0.04 1.31
CA ASP A 49 -13.95 1.13 0.47
C ASP A 49 -13.40 2.40 1.12
N ARG A 50 -13.61 2.58 2.43
CA ARG A 50 -13.03 3.71 3.18
C ARG A 50 -11.51 3.69 3.16
N LEU A 51 -10.89 2.53 3.42
CA LEU A 51 -9.44 2.39 3.36
C LEU A 51 -8.91 2.73 1.96
N THR A 52 -9.54 2.19 0.91
CA THR A 52 -9.16 2.43 -0.49
C THR A 52 -9.26 3.90 -0.83
N ASN A 53 -10.38 4.55 -0.51
CA ASN A 53 -10.59 5.98 -0.74
C ASN A 53 -9.56 6.84 0.00
N ASN A 54 -9.26 6.50 1.26
CA ASN A 54 -8.26 7.20 2.04
C ASN A 54 -6.86 7.02 1.43
N LEU A 55 -6.49 5.81 1.01
CA LEU A 55 -5.22 5.56 0.32
C LEU A 55 -5.14 6.36 -0.99
N LYS A 56 -6.22 6.43 -1.78
CA LYS A 56 -6.30 7.24 -3.00
C LYS A 56 -5.99 8.72 -2.73
N GLN A 57 -6.43 9.26 -1.60
CA GLN A 57 -6.12 10.64 -1.21
C GLN A 57 -4.61 10.86 -0.95
N GLN A 58 -3.90 9.83 -0.51
CA GLN A 58 -2.47 9.92 -0.18
C GLN A 58 -1.56 9.65 -1.38
N VAL A 59 -1.83 8.58 -2.13
CA VAL A 59 -0.92 8.08 -3.18
C VAL A 59 -1.38 8.44 -4.59
N GLY A 60 -2.60 8.95 -4.73
CA GLY A 60 -3.28 9.12 -6.01
C GLY A 60 -4.17 7.93 -6.35
N ASP A 61 -4.97 8.07 -7.41
CA ASP A 61 -5.91 7.03 -7.81
C ASP A 61 -5.19 5.86 -8.50
N PHE A 62 -5.00 4.78 -7.77
CA PHE A 62 -4.34 3.55 -8.23
C PHE A 62 -5.33 2.53 -8.83
N THR A 63 -6.64 2.81 -8.83
CA THR A 63 -7.67 1.90 -9.35
C THR A 63 -7.90 2.10 -10.86
N SER A 64 -8.65 1.18 -11.46
CA SER A 64 -9.03 1.27 -12.87
C SER A 64 -9.92 2.48 -13.21
N ASP A 65 -10.47 3.17 -12.20
CA ASP A 65 -11.24 4.41 -12.38
C ASP A 65 -10.35 5.56 -12.88
N ASN A 66 -9.06 5.53 -12.56
CA ASN A 66 -8.09 6.46 -13.13
C ASN A 66 -7.78 6.07 -14.58
N GLN A 67 -8.30 6.86 -15.53
CA GLN A 67 -8.09 6.66 -16.97
C GLN A 67 -6.70 7.08 -17.44
N ASP A 68 -5.96 7.85 -16.65
CA ASP A 68 -4.58 8.24 -16.97
C ASP A 68 -3.61 7.12 -16.56
N PRO A 69 -2.98 6.42 -17.53
CA PRO A 69 -2.19 5.23 -17.23
C PRO A 69 -0.90 5.54 -16.50
N GLU A 70 -0.29 6.71 -16.72
CA GLU A 70 0.96 7.13 -16.06
C GLU A 70 0.71 7.51 -14.61
N SER A 71 -0.28 8.36 -14.35
CA SER A 71 -0.76 8.73 -13.02
C SER A 71 -1.16 7.51 -12.21
N ARG A 72 -1.87 6.55 -12.83
CA ARG A 72 -2.24 5.30 -12.18
C ARG A 72 -1.02 4.44 -11.85
N ALA A 73 -0.03 4.37 -12.74
CA ALA A 73 1.21 3.64 -12.49
C ALA A 73 2.04 4.28 -11.36
N ASP A 74 2.16 5.61 -11.35
CA ASP A 74 2.84 6.34 -10.27
C ASP A 74 2.11 6.18 -8.93
N ALA A 75 0.76 6.17 -8.92
CA ALA A 75 -0.01 5.91 -7.72
C ALA A 75 0.22 4.49 -7.17
N ASN A 76 0.27 3.49 -8.05
CA ASN A 76 0.61 2.12 -7.65
C ASN A 76 2.06 2.02 -7.15
N TYR A 77 2.99 2.76 -7.74
CA TYR A 77 4.38 2.80 -7.29
C TYR A 77 4.51 3.39 -5.88
N ARG A 78 3.89 4.54 -5.61
CA ARG A 78 3.85 5.14 -4.27
C ARG A 78 3.23 4.21 -3.24
N LEU A 79 2.12 3.56 -3.61
CA LEU A 79 1.47 2.59 -2.73
C LEU A 79 2.37 1.38 -2.44
N ALA A 80 3.03 0.84 -3.47
CA ALA A 80 4.00 -0.26 -3.34
C ALA A 80 5.16 0.12 -2.40
N HIS A 81 5.69 1.32 -2.55
CA HIS A 81 6.78 1.81 -1.71
C HIS A 81 6.32 1.99 -0.25
N ALA A 82 5.13 2.57 -0.02
CA ALA A 82 4.56 2.75 1.30
C ALA A 82 4.34 1.41 2.03
N VAL A 83 3.73 0.42 1.38
CA VAL A 83 3.50 -0.89 2.02
C VAL A 83 4.81 -1.65 2.28
N ASN A 84 5.78 -1.56 1.37
CA ASN A 84 7.10 -2.18 1.58
C ASN A 84 7.87 -1.49 2.71
N TYR A 85 7.70 -0.18 2.88
CA TYR A 85 8.29 0.57 3.99
C TYR A 85 7.69 0.13 5.33
N ILE A 86 6.36 0.00 5.41
CA ILE A 86 5.67 -0.52 6.59
C ILE A 86 6.11 -1.96 6.91
N ASP A 87 6.13 -2.84 5.91
CA ASP A 87 6.57 -4.23 6.03
C ASP A 87 8.04 -4.37 6.47
N SER A 88 8.88 -3.39 6.14
CA SER A 88 10.29 -3.36 6.53
C SER A 88 10.56 -2.69 7.89
N ASP A 89 9.54 -2.16 8.57
CA ASP A 89 9.71 -1.40 9.79
C ASP A 89 10.08 -2.32 10.98
N PRO A 90 11.26 -2.18 11.59
CA PRO A 90 11.71 -3.08 12.65
C PRO A 90 11.01 -2.82 13.99
N SER A 91 10.35 -1.66 14.15
CA SER A 91 9.66 -1.28 15.39
C SER A 91 8.30 -1.97 15.54
N LEU A 92 7.73 -2.47 14.43
CA LEU A 92 6.45 -3.15 14.42
C LEU A 92 6.58 -4.59 14.93
N SER A 93 5.76 -4.92 15.94
CA SER A 93 5.70 -6.27 16.48
C SER A 93 4.97 -7.20 15.50
N ARG A 94 5.64 -8.27 15.08
CA ARG A 94 5.09 -9.28 14.17
C ARG A 94 4.76 -10.57 14.92
N HIS A 95 3.74 -11.29 14.48
CA HIS A 95 3.55 -12.68 14.92
C HIS A 95 4.73 -13.56 14.48
N GLN A 96 5.11 -14.57 15.28
CA GLN A 96 6.34 -15.37 15.10
C GLN A 96 6.52 -16.04 13.72
N SER A 97 5.44 -16.21 12.96
CA SER A 97 5.47 -16.78 11.60
C SER A 97 5.54 -15.74 10.48
N ARG A 98 5.62 -14.44 10.79
CA ARG A 98 5.67 -13.35 9.81
C ARG A 98 7.05 -12.72 9.76
N SER A 99 7.57 -12.59 8.56
CA SER A 99 8.85 -11.93 8.27
C SER A 99 8.66 -10.87 7.20
N PRO A 100 9.42 -9.76 7.24
CA PRO A 100 9.48 -8.82 6.13
C PRO A 100 9.73 -9.53 4.81
N GLY A 101 9.00 -9.15 3.76
CA GLY A 101 9.12 -9.76 2.43
C GLY A 101 8.37 -11.08 2.23
N ASP A 102 7.59 -11.57 3.20
CA ASP A 102 6.70 -12.73 3.03
C ASP A 102 5.51 -12.43 2.08
N GLY A 103 5.36 -11.16 1.70
CA GLY A 103 4.40 -10.71 0.70
C GLY A 103 3.00 -10.48 1.25
N THR A 104 2.88 -10.31 2.56
CA THR A 104 1.64 -9.91 3.25
C THR A 104 1.96 -9.13 4.51
N LEU A 105 1.11 -8.16 4.86
CA LEU A 105 1.21 -7.45 6.14
C LEU A 105 0.69 -8.30 7.31
N ASP A 106 1.34 -8.21 8.45
CA ASP A 106 0.86 -8.65 9.76
C ASP A 106 -0.45 -7.94 10.09
N GLN A 107 -1.47 -8.73 10.39
CA GLN A 107 -2.86 -8.28 10.55
C GLN A 107 -3.06 -7.30 11.70
N LYS A 108 -2.08 -7.15 12.60
CA LYS A 108 -2.17 -6.23 13.72
C LYS A 108 -1.31 -5.00 13.48
N SER A 109 0.00 -5.13 13.61
CA SER A 109 0.86 -3.93 13.70
C SER A 109 1.06 -3.24 12.36
N GLU A 110 1.22 -4.01 11.28
CA GLU A 110 1.48 -3.49 9.94
C GLU A 110 0.19 -3.00 9.26
N VAL A 111 -0.92 -3.71 9.46
CA VAL A 111 -2.24 -3.23 8.99
C VAL A 111 -2.69 -1.97 9.75
N ASP A 112 -2.51 -1.89 11.06
CA ASP A 112 -2.84 -0.67 11.82
C ASP A 112 -2.01 0.53 11.36
N ARG A 113 -0.72 0.29 11.07
CA ARG A 113 0.16 1.30 10.48
C ARG A 113 -0.31 1.75 9.09
N LEU A 114 -0.77 0.82 8.26
CA LEU A 114 -1.34 1.15 6.95
C LEU A 114 -2.65 1.96 7.06
N VAL A 115 -3.53 1.58 8.00
CA VAL A 115 -4.75 2.32 8.28
C VAL A 115 -4.42 3.74 8.76
N THR A 116 -3.42 3.88 9.63
CA THR A 116 -2.91 5.18 10.08
C THR A 116 -2.38 6.01 8.91
N PHE A 117 -1.54 5.41 8.06
CA PHE A 117 -1.05 6.05 6.82
C PHE A 117 -2.19 6.51 5.92
N SER A 118 -3.26 5.72 5.76
CA SER A 118 -4.39 6.13 4.92
C SER A 118 -5.05 7.43 5.42
N LYS A 119 -5.07 7.65 6.75
CA LYS A 119 -5.70 8.81 7.38
C LYS A 119 -4.76 10.02 7.45
N GLU A 120 -3.52 9.80 7.87
CA GLU A 120 -2.56 10.87 8.17
C GLU A 120 -1.53 11.10 7.05
N GLY A 121 -1.50 10.24 6.04
CA GLY A 121 -0.55 10.29 4.94
C GLY A 121 0.88 9.99 5.38
N TYR A 122 1.84 10.54 4.64
CA TYR A 122 3.27 10.28 4.83
C TYR A 122 3.82 10.70 6.19
N SER A 123 3.13 11.60 6.91
CA SER A 123 3.47 11.95 8.30
C SER A 123 3.39 10.74 9.24
N ALA A 124 2.49 9.78 8.95
CA ALA A 124 2.41 8.54 9.71
C ALA A 124 3.72 7.76 9.62
N LEU A 125 4.35 7.69 8.45
CA LEU A 125 5.52 6.83 8.19
C LEU A 125 6.81 7.35 8.85
N ASN A 126 6.81 8.61 9.29
CA ASN A 126 7.96 9.24 9.95
C ASN A 126 7.96 9.08 11.47
N GLN A 127 6.90 8.52 12.07
CA GLN A 127 6.84 8.32 13.52
C GLN A 127 7.60 7.04 13.89
N LYS A 128 8.86 7.17 14.33
CA LYS A 128 9.67 6.08 14.90
C LYS A 128 9.44 5.94 16.40
#